data_AF-A0A3N7GPC5-F1
#
_entry.id   AF-A0A3N7GPC5-F1
#
_cell.length_a   1.000
_cell.length_b   1.000
_cell.length_c   1.000
_cell.angle_alpha   90.00
_cell.angle_beta   90.00
_cell.angle_gamma   90.00
#
_symmetry.space_group_name_H-M   'P 1'
#
loop_
_entity.id
_entity.type
_entity.pdbx_description
1 polymer ?
#
loop_
_entity_poly.entity_id
_entity_poly.type
_entity_poly.pdbx_seq_one_letter_code
_entity_poly.pdbx_strand_id
1 'polypeptide(L)' 'MKIEIYTDGACSGNPGRGGYGIVMKIREKNYVKHFSEGFRRTTN' A
#
# COMPACT_ATOMS: atom_id res chain seq x y z
N MET A 1 8.15 -6.89 -19.88
CA MET A 1 7.08 -6.99 -18.85
C MET A 1 7.39 -5.96 -17.79
N LYS A 2 6.65 -4.86 -17.77
CA LYS A 2 6.79 -3.78 -16.78
C LYS A 2 5.82 -4.02 -15.63
N ILE A 3 6.30 -3.87 -14.40
CA ILE A 3 5.45 -3.90 -13.21
C ILE A 3 5.39 -2.47 -12.68
N GLU A 4 4.19 -1.90 -12.61
CA GLU A 4 3.94 -0.58 -12.04
C GLU A 4 3.42 -0.76 -10.62
N ILE A 5 4.09 -0.12 -9.65
CA ILE A 5 3.75 -0.23 -8.23
C ILE A 5 3.35 1.17 -7.75
N TYR A 6 2.14 1.26 -7.20
CA TYR A 6 1.63 2.43 -6.51
C TYR A 6 1.52 2.07 -5.04
N THR A 7 2.05 2.90 -4.15
CA THR A 7 2.02 2.66 -2.70
C THR A 7 1.69 3.94 -1.98
N ASP A 8 0.98 3.81 -0.86
CA ASP A 8 0.71 4.91 0.05
C ASP A 8 0.59 4.37 1.48
N GLY A 9 0.83 5.23 2.47
CA GLY A 9 0.80 4.88 3.88
C GLY A 9 0.39 6.07 4.74
N ALA A 10 -0.37 5.81 5.79
CA ALA A 10 -0.86 6.84 6.69
C ALA A 10 -0.86 6.38 8.15
N CYS A 11 -0.71 7.34 9.06
CA CYS A 11 -0.77 7.14 10.50
C CYS A 11 -1.62 8.25 11.14
N SER A 12 -2.70 7.86 11.83
CA SER A 12 -3.58 8.75 12.58
C SER A 12 -2.97 9.06 13.96
N GLY A 13 -2.19 10.14 14.03
CA GLY A 13 -1.37 10.53 15.18
C GLY A 13 0.04 9.94 15.11
N ASN A 14 1.06 10.56 15.74
CA ASN A 14 2.44 10.06 15.71
C ASN A 14 3.02 9.93 17.14
N PRO A 15 2.99 8.73 17.77
CA PRO A 15 2.52 7.44 17.22
C PRO A 15 0.99 7.29 17.23
N GLY A 16 0.47 6.43 16.36
CA GLY A 16 -0.98 6.27 16.16
C GLY A 16 -1.37 4.99 15.43
N ARG A 17 -2.66 4.79 15.17
CA ARG A 17 -3.12 3.70 14.28
C ARG A 17 -2.72 4.06 12.85
N GLY A 18 -2.23 3.11 12.08
CA GLY A 18 -1.85 3.37 10.70
C GLY A 18 -1.89 2.13 9.84
N GLY A 19 -1.60 2.29 8.57
CA GLY A 19 -1.64 1.22 7.60
C GLY A 19 -1.00 1.64 6.29
N TYR A 20 -0.87 0.67 5.39
CA TYR A 20 -0.36 0.88 4.05
C TYR A 20 -1.29 0.25 3.01
N GLY A 21 -1.18 0.74 1.77
CA GLY A 21 -1.81 0.15 0.61
C GLY A 21 -0.83 0.09 -0.56
N ILE A 22 -0.83 -1.03 -1.29
CA ILE A 22 -0.03 -1.25 -2.48
C ILE A 22 -0.93 -1.74 -3.61
N VAL A 23 -0.76 -1.17 -4.80
CA VAL A 23 -1.37 -1.64 -6.05
C VAL A 23 -0.25 -1.96 -7.04
N MET A 24 -0.16 -3.23 -7.44
CA MET A 24 0.74 -3.66 -8.51
C MET A 24 -0.06 -3.89 -9.79
N LYS A 25 0.41 -3.33 -10.91
CA LYS A 25 -0.21 -3.46 -12.23
C LYS A 25 0.81 -3.99 -13.24
N ILE A 26 0.37 -4.93 -14.06
CA ILE A 26 1.09 -5.41 -15.26
C ILE A 26 0.17 -5.13 -16.44
N ARG A 27 0.36 -3.99 -17.12
CA ARG A 27 -0.54 -3.49 -18.17
C ARG A 27 -0.62 -4.47 -19.34
N GLU A 28 0.51 -5.07 -19.71
CA GLU A 28 0.60 -6.03 -20.81
C GLU A 28 -0.17 -7.33 -20.55
N LYS A 29 -0.52 -7.62 -19.29
CA LYS A 29 -1.27 -8.82 -18.88
C LYS A 29 -2.66 -8.51 -18.33
N ASN A 30 -3.08 -7.24 -18.34
CA ASN A 30 -4.27 -6.77 -17.64
C ASN A 30 -4.40 -7.33 -16.21
N TYR A 31 -3.27 -7.41 -15.50
CA TYR A 31 -3.19 -8.01 -14.17
C TYR A 31 -3.04 -6.93 -13.11
N VAL A 32 -3.84 -7.04 -12.05
CA VAL A 32 -3.79 -6.14 -10.89
C VAL A 32 -3.77 -6.96 -9.62
N LYS A 33 -2.89 -6.59 -8.67
CA LYS A 33 -2.85 -7.17 -7.33
C LYS A 33 -2.81 -6.07 -6.28
N HIS A 34 -3.59 -6.24 -5.23
CA HIS A 34 -3.67 -5.33 -4.11
C HIS A 34 -3.04 -5.96 -2.85
N PHE A 35 -2.36 -5.14 -2.05
CA PHE A 35 -1.99 -5.47 -0.67
C PHE A 35 -2.36 -4.32 0.24
N SER A 36 -2.79 -4.64 1.44
CA SER A 36 -3.06 -3.66 2.49
C SER A 36 -2.97 -4.35 3.84
N GLU A 37 -2.48 -3.62 4.85
CA GLU A 37 -2.51 -4.09 6.22
C GLU A 37 -2.65 -2.90 7.18
N GLY A 38 -3.30 -3.14 8.32
CA GLY A 38 -3.49 -2.16 9.38
C GLY A 38 -2.76 -2.56 10.66
N PHE A 39 -2.21 -1.57 11.35
CA PHE A 39 -1.50 -1.77 12.60
C PHE A 39 -2.04 -0.85 13.69
N ARG A 40 -2.10 -1.37 14.92
CA ARG A 40 -2.60 -0.62 16.07
C ARG A 40 -1.68 0.56 16.46
N ARG A 41 -0.38 0.45 16.18
CA ARG A 41 0.64 1.43 16.59
C ARG A 41 1.77 1.53 15.56
N THR A 42 1.79 2.62 14.81
CA THR A 42 2.77 3.00 13.78
C THR A 42 3.27 4.43 14.01
N THR A 43 4.28 4.83 13.23
CA THR A 43 4.77 6.22 13.12
C THR A 43 4.72 6.64 11.65
N ASN A 44 4.65 7.94 11.39
CA ASN A 44 4.92 8.53 10.07
C ASN A 44 6.36 9.04 10.04
#